data_AF-A0A975Y625-F1
#
_entry.id   AF-A0A975Y625-F1
#
_cell.length_a   1.000
_cell.length_b   1.000
_cell.length_c   1.000
_cell.angle_alpha   90.00
_cell.angle_beta   90.00
_cell.angle_gamma   90.00
#
_symmetry.space_group_name_H-M   'P 1'
#
loop_
_entity.id
_entity.type
_entity.pdbx_description
1 polymer ?
#
loop_
_entity_poly.entity_id
_entity_poly.type
_entity_poly.pdbx_seq_one_letter_code
_entity_poly.pdbx_strand_id
1 'polypeptide(L)'
;MKSRQIRDIAFILHRYIGLVLGLIIAVIGLTGSLLVFKPEIEQTLITQRVGKIITQEQMISLDAVLATAKSVNANRPDLELNKIRLPATPSSPYQVDFFDKDYQLTRLFIHPYTGAVIGINESDSSFERIVLKIHYSLLVRIQV
;
A
#
# COMPACT_ATOMS: atom_id res chain seq x y z
N MET A 1 -35.23 -24.43 -38.73
CA MET A 1 -34.96 -22.97 -38.80
C MET A 1 -34.55 -22.34 -37.47
N LYS A 2 -35.01 -22.83 -36.30
CA LYS A 2 -34.68 -22.30 -34.95
C LYS A 2 -33.19 -22.34 -34.54
N SER A 3 -32.40 -23.32 -34.99
CA SER A 3 -31.01 -23.49 -34.53
C SER A 3 -30.03 -22.43 -35.05
N ARG A 4 -30.27 -21.89 -36.26
CA ARG A 4 -29.42 -20.81 -36.82
C ARG A 4 -29.60 -19.51 -36.03
N GLN A 5 -30.84 -19.18 -35.69
CA GLN A 5 -31.16 -17.98 -34.91
C GLN A 5 -30.53 -18.01 -33.50
N ILE A 6 -30.54 -19.17 -32.83
CA ILE A 6 -29.90 -19.31 -31.50
C ILE A 6 -28.39 -19.12 -31.59
N ARG A 7 -27.74 -19.70 -32.61
CA ARG A 7 -26.30 -19.55 -32.83
C ARG A 7 -25.92 -18.10 -33.09
N ASP A 8 -26.68 -17.40 -33.92
CA ASP A 8 -26.39 -16.02 -34.30
C ASP A 8 -26.57 -15.08 -33.09
N ILE A 9 -27.60 -15.31 -32.25
CA ILE A 9 -27.79 -14.60 -30.97
C ILE A 9 -26.64 -14.89 -30.02
N ALA A 10 -26.23 -16.16 -29.86
CA ALA A 10 -25.13 -16.53 -28.98
C ALA A 10 -23.81 -15.88 -29.42
N PHE A 11 -23.55 -15.77 -30.72
CA PHE A 11 -22.37 -15.08 -31.26
C PHE A 11 -22.37 -13.59 -30.95
N ILE A 12 -23.50 -12.91 -31.16
CA ILE A 12 -23.65 -11.49 -30.85
C ILE A 12 -23.48 -11.26 -29.34
N LEU A 13 -24.17 -12.07 -28.53
CA LEU A 13 -24.13 -11.98 -27.08
C LEU A 13 -22.70 -12.22 -26.55
N HIS A 14 -22.03 -13.28 -27.02
CA HIS A 14 -20.65 -13.57 -26.64
C HIS A 14 -19.69 -12.45 -27.04
N ARG A 15 -19.84 -11.86 -28.23
CA ARG A 15 -18.99 -10.74 -28.67
C ARG A 15 -19.09 -9.56 -27.71
N TYR A 16 -20.30 -9.14 -27.37
CA TYR A 16 -20.49 -7.95 -26.53
C TYR A 16 -20.25 -8.22 -25.04
N ILE A 17 -20.74 -9.35 -24.51
CA ILE A 17 -20.47 -9.76 -23.13
C ILE A 17 -18.98 -10.03 -22.94
N GLY A 18 -18.36 -10.77 -23.86
CA GLY A 18 -16.93 -11.07 -23.83
C GLY A 18 -16.07 -9.82 -23.92
N LEU A 19 -16.45 -8.82 -24.72
CA LEU A 19 -15.73 -7.55 -24.78
C LEU A 19 -15.81 -6.76 -23.46
N VAL A 20 -17.00 -6.66 -22.86
CA VAL A 20 -17.19 -5.95 -21.59
C VAL A 20 -16.51 -6.68 -20.44
N LEU A 21 -16.75 -7.99 -20.29
CA LEU A 21 -16.13 -8.80 -19.23
C LEU A 21 -14.63 -8.92 -19.43
N GLY A 22 -14.17 -9.07 -20.67
CA GLY A 22 -12.74 -9.13 -21.00
C GLY A 22 -12.02 -7.85 -20.61
N LEU A 23 -12.62 -6.68 -20.84
CA LEU A 23 -12.06 -5.41 -20.40
C LEU A 23 -11.97 -5.32 -18.87
N ILE A 24 -13.02 -5.73 -18.15
CA ILE A 24 -13.03 -5.75 -16.68
C ILE A 24 -11.93 -6.69 -16.15
N ILE A 25 -11.85 -7.91 -16.69
CA ILE A 25 -10.83 -8.89 -16.31
C ILE A 25 -9.43 -8.38 -16.63
N ALA A 26 -9.23 -7.70 -17.77
CA ALA A 26 -7.94 -7.11 -18.11
C ALA A 26 -7.51 -6.05 -17.10
N VAL A 27 -8.43 -5.17 -16.66
CA VAL A 27 -8.14 -4.17 -15.64
C VAL A 27 -7.82 -4.81 -14.29
N ILE A 28 -8.63 -5.78 -13.82
CA ILE A 28 -8.40 -6.50 -12.56
C ILE A 28 -7.06 -7.27 -12.61
N GLY A 29 -6.79 -7.93 -13.73
CA GLY A 29 -5.56 -8.68 -13.95
C GLY A 29 -4.35 -7.76 -13.91
N LEU A 30 -4.40 -6.63 -14.62
CA LEU A 30 -3.31 -5.65 -14.62
C LEU A 30 -3.08 -5.04 -13.24
N THR A 31 -4.15 -4.67 -12.51
CA THR A 31 -4.01 -4.15 -11.15
C THR A 31 -3.51 -5.21 -10.18
N GLY A 32 -3.96 -6.46 -10.32
CA GLY A 32 -3.49 -7.59 -9.53
C GLY A 32 -2.01 -7.89 -9.76
N SER A 33 -1.56 -7.89 -11.01
CA SER A 33 -0.14 -8.03 -11.35
C SER A 33 0.70 -6.91 -10.76
N LEU A 34 0.20 -5.67 -10.76
CA LEU A 34 0.90 -4.54 -10.14
C LEU A 34 1.05 -4.70 -8.63
N LEU A 35 0.04 -5.26 -7.95
CA LEU A 35 0.07 -5.51 -6.50
C LEU A 35 1.12 -6.56 -6.09
N VAL A 36 1.48 -7.50 -6.97
CA VAL A 36 2.56 -8.47 -6.69
C VAL A 36 3.89 -7.77 -6.50
N PHE A 37 4.16 -6.71 -7.28
CA PHE A 37 5.40 -5.92 -7.22
C PHE A 37 5.35 -4.77 -6.21
N LYS A 38 4.27 -4.67 -5.42
CA LYS A 38 4.09 -3.59 -4.46
C LYS A 38 5.25 -3.51 -3.45
N PRO A 39 5.71 -4.61 -2.80
CA PRO A 39 6.82 -4.55 -1.85
C PRO A 39 8.11 -3.96 -2.45
N GLU A 40 8.41 -4.33 -3.69
CA GLU A 40 9.60 -3.88 -4.43
C GLU A 40 9.50 -2.40 -4.80
N ILE A 41 8.31 -1.96 -5.24
CA ILE A 41 8.03 -0.56 -5.55
C ILE A 41 8.14 0.29 -4.27
N GLU A 42 7.51 -0.13 -3.18
CA GLU A 42 7.60 0.55 -1.88
C GLU A 42 9.04 0.66 -1.40
N GLN A 43 9.80 -0.44 -1.44
CA GLN A 43 11.19 -0.45 -1.01
C GLN A 43 12.05 0.51 -1.85
N THR A 44 11.84 0.55 -3.15
CA THR A 44 12.54 1.46 -4.06
C THR A 44 12.21 2.92 -3.75
N LEU A 45 10.93 3.24 -3.57
CA LEU A 45 10.46 4.59 -3.23
C LEU A 45 10.97 5.05 -1.87
N ILE A 46 10.94 4.16 -0.87
CA ILE A 46 11.50 4.43 0.46
C ILE A 46 13.00 4.72 0.33
N THR A 47 13.76 3.86 -0.35
CA THR A 47 15.21 4.04 -0.54
C THR A 47 15.53 5.36 -1.24
N GLN A 48 14.75 5.76 -2.24
CA GLN A 48 14.92 7.05 -2.91
C GLN A 48 14.62 8.24 -1.99
N ARG A 49 13.64 8.10 -1.08
CA ARG A 49 13.21 9.18 -0.18
C ARG A 49 14.11 9.35 1.04
N VAL A 50 14.48 8.26 1.70
CA VAL A 50 15.25 8.28 2.96
C VAL A 50 16.75 8.10 2.74
N GLY A 51 17.17 7.81 1.51
CA GLY A 51 18.56 7.50 1.18
C GLY A 51 18.96 6.06 1.56
N LYS A 52 20.20 5.71 1.23
CA LYS A 52 20.76 4.38 1.51
C LYS A 52 21.21 4.31 2.97
N ILE A 53 20.58 3.43 3.75
CA ILE A 53 20.98 3.14 5.13
C ILE A 53 22.21 2.21 5.09
N ILE A 54 23.27 2.62 5.80
CA ILE A 54 24.49 1.81 5.95
C ILE A 54 24.29 0.89 7.16
N THR A 55 24.46 -0.40 6.95
CA THR A 55 24.36 -1.44 7.99
C THR A 55 25.41 -1.21 9.07
N GLN A 56 25.01 -1.22 10.34
CA GLN A 56 25.90 -1.20 11.51
C GLN A 56 25.73 -2.49 12.33
N GLU A 57 26.60 -2.70 13.32
CA GLU A 57 26.67 -3.94 14.09
C GLU A 57 25.40 -4.22 14.92
N GLN A 58 24.78 -3.19 15.49
CA GLN A 58 23.66 -3.35 16.42
C GLN A 58 22.49 -2.43 16.08
N MET A 59 21.31 -3.03 15.83
CA MET A 59 20.07 -2.27 15.71
C MET A 59 19.59 -1.78 17.09
N ILE A 60 18.91 -0.63 17.10
CA ILE A 60 18.29 -0.09 18.31
C ILE A 60 17.14 -1.00 18.77
N SER A 61 16.86 -0.99 20.08
CA SER A 61 15.75 -1.75 20.64
C SER A 61 14.40 -1.19 20.17
N LEU A 62 13.38 -2.05 20.14
CA LEU A 62 12.01 -1.63 19.80
C LEU A 62 11.49 -0.56 20.78
N ASP A 63 11.92 -0.60 22.03
CA ASP A 63 11.58 0.41 23.05
C ASP A 63 12.15 1.79 22.70
N ALA A 64 13.37 1.86 22.15
CA ALA A 64 13.97 3.11 21.70
C ALA A 64 13.23 3.69 20.47
N VAL A 65 12.80 2.82 19.55
CA VAL A 65 11.95 3.20 18.41
C VAL A 65 10.61 3.76 18.91
N LEU A 66 9.98 3.08 19.86
CA LEU A 66 8.74 3.52 20.49
C LEU A 66 8.88 4.85 21.22
N ALA A 67 9.95 5.05 21.97
CA ALA A 67 10.23 6.31 22.66
C ALA A 67 10.38 7.47 21.67
N THR A 68 11.10 7.24 20.57
CA THR A 68 11.26 8.22 19.48
C THR A 68 9.92 8.53 18.80
N ALA A 69 9.15 7.49 18.47
CA ALA A 69 7.82 7.65 17.88
C ALA A 69 6.89 8.47 18.80
N LYS A 70 6.89 8.18 20.11
CA LYS A 70 6.10 8.93 21.10
C LYS A 70 6.59 10.37 21.26
N SER A 71 7.89 10.63 21.20
CA SER A 71 8.42 11.99 21.35
C SER A 71 8.06 12.89 20.18
N VAL A 72 8.08 12.35 18.95
CA VAL A 72 7.63 13.06 17.74
C VAL A 72 6.14 13.37 17.81
N ASN A 73 5.37 12.42 18.35
CA ASN A 73 3.92 12.54 18.46
C ASN A 73 3.44 13.26 19.74
N ALA A 74 4.35 13.69 20.62
CA ALA A 74 3.99 14.34 21.88
C ALA A 74 3.14 15.62 21.67
N ASN A 75 3.30 16.27 20.52
CA ASN A 75 2.56 17.46 20.13
C ASN A 75 1.33 17.17 19.24
N ARG A 76 1.04 15.90 18.94
CA ARG A 76 -0.08 15.46 18.08
C ARG A 76 -0.92 14.40 18.81
N PRO A 77 -1.70 14.81 19.83
CA PRO A 77 -2.51 13.88 20.63
C PRO A 77 -3.66 13.24 19.84
N ASP A 78 -3.94 13.73 18.64
CA ASP A 78 -4.91 13.20 17.67
C ASP A 78 -4.45 11.92 16.98
N LEU A 79 -3.15 11.64 16.96
CA LEU A 79 -2.56 10.48 16.30
C LEU A 79 -2.39 9.32 17.27
N GLU A 80 -3.08 8.21 17.01
CA GLU A 80 -2.97 6.97 17.77
C GLU A 80 -1.98 6.00 17.11
N LEU A 81 -1.10 5.41 17.91
CA LEU A 81 -0.16 4.40 17.44
C LEU A 81 -0.94 3.15 17.02
N ASN A 82 -0.86 2.78 15.75
CA ASN A 82 -1.58 1.64 15.21
C ASN A 82 -0.68 0.40 15.10
N LYS A 83 0.46 0.52 14.40
CA LYS A 83 1.38 -0.61 14.23
C LYS A 83 2.82 -0.17 13.98
N ILE A 84 3.74 -1.08 14.27
CA ILE A 84 5.17 -0.92 13.96
C ILE A 84 5.55 -2.02 12.98
N ARG A 85 6.14 -1.64 11.86
CA ARG A 85 6.74 -2.58 10.91
C ARG A 85 8.23 -2.63 11.14
N LEU A 86 8.72 -3.83 11.36
CA LEU A 86 10.14 -4.11 11.45
C LEU A 86 10.80 -3.94 10.07
N PRO A 87 12.08 -3.54 10.03
CA PRO A 87 12.86 -3.55 8.80
C PRO A 87 12.83 -4.92 8.14
N ALA A 88 12.40 -4.98 6.87
CA ALA A 88 12.45 -6.22 6.09
C ALA A 88 13.90 -6.62 5.74
N THR A 89 14.79 -5.64 5.66
CA THR A 89 16.23 -5.82 5.48
C THR A 89 17.00 -4.93 6.45
N PRO A 90 18.28 -5.23 6.75
CA PRO A 90 19.12 -4.36 7.59
C PRO A 90 19.30 -2.93 7.05
N SER A 91 19.09 -2.74 5.75
CA SER A 91 19.13 -1.45 5.07
C SER A 91 17.77 -0.74 4.98
N SER A 92 16.73 -1.27 5.63
CA SER A 92 15.39 -0.69 5.64
C SER A 92 15.11 0.06 6.95
N PRO A 93 14.32 1.14 6.93
CA PRO A 93 13.92 1.84 8.15
C PRO A 93 12.83 1.08 8.92
N TYR A 94 12.74 1.34 10.22
CA TYR A 94 11.52 1.05 10.98
C TYR A 94 10.40 1.95 10.48
N GLN A 95 9.20 1.41 10.35
CA GLN A 95 8.01 2.18 9.97
C GLN A 95 7.03 2.15 11.13
N VAL A 96 6.62 3.33 11.59
CA VAL A 96 5.64 3.47 12.66
C VAL A 96 4.40 4.14 12.07
N ASP A 97 3.31 3.40 12.06
CA ASP A 97 2.03 3.80 11.48
C ASP A 97 1.12 4.37 12.58
N PHE A 98 0.64 5.59 12.37
CA PHE A 98 -0.33 6.28 13.21
C PHE A 98 -1.61 6.55 12.44
N PHE A 99 -2.76 6.47 13.11
CA PHE A 99 -4.04 6.90 12.55
C PHE A 99 -4.58 8.11 13.31
N ASP A 100 -5.17 9.06 12.58
CA ASP A 100 -6.03 10.07 13.17
C ASP A 100 -7.48 9.57 13.34
N LYS A 101 -8.34 10.42 13.89
CA LYS A 101 -9.78 10.14 14.06
C LYS A 101 -10.56 9.95 12.76
N ASP A 102 -10.03 10.46 11.65
CA ASP A 102 -10.58 10.35 10.30
C ASP A 102 -9.97 9.18 9.52
N TYR A 103 -9.24 8.28 10.21
CA TYR A 103 -8.53 7.13 9.64
C TYR A 103 -7.45 7.48 8.61
N GLN A 104 -6.88 8.69 8.70
CA GLN A 104 -5.72 9.08 7.89
C GLN A 104 -4.45 8.49 8.47
N LEU A 105 -3.71 7.78 7.62
CA LEU A 105 -2.46 7.12 7.99
C LEU A 105 -1.29 8.09 7.89
N THR A 106 -0.64 8.36 9.02
CA THR A 106 0.66 9.01 9.09
C THR A 106 1.74 7.98 9.41
N ARG A 107 2.72 7.82 8.51
CA ARG A 107 3.83 6.87 8.68
C ARG A 107 5.13 7.61 8.99
N LEU A 108 5.75 7.30 10.13
CA LEU A 108 7.09 7.75 10.48
C LEU A 108 8.13 6.72 10.04
N PHE A 109 9.24 7.18 9.47
CA PHE A 109 10.41 6.37 9.15
C PHE A 109 11.53 6.66 10.13
N ILE A 110 11.96 5.64 10.86
CA ILE A 110 13.01 5.75 11.89
C ILE A 110 14.22 4.94 11.46
N HIS A 111 15.40 5.55 11.57
CA HIS A 111 16.67 4.93 11.24
C HIS A 111 16.98 3.78 12.22
N PRO A 112 17.28 2.56 11.71
CA PRO A 112 17.38 1.36 12.54
C PRO A 112 18.62 1.30 13.44
N TYR A 113 19.60 2.18 13.21
CA TYR A 113 20.86 2.21 13.97
C TYR A 113 21.03 3.45 14.85
N THR A 114 20.42 4.57 14.47
CA THR A 114 20.62 5.86 15.18
C THR A 114 19.37 6.28 15.95
N GLY A 115 18.20 5.69 15.65
CA GLY A 115 16.93 6.14 16.21
C GLY A 115 16.46 7.49 15.70
N ALA A 116 17.16 8.11 14.74
CA ALA A 116 16.73 9.37 14.16
C ALA A 116 15.52 9.18 13.24
N VAL A 117 14.61 10.14 13.24
CA VAL A 117 13.52 10.21 12.26
C VAL A 117 14.09 10.68 10.93
N ILE A 118 14.00 9.84 9.91
CA ILE A 118 14.57 10.11 8.58
C ILE A 118 13.50 10.49 7.55
N GLY A 119 12.23 10.38 7.92
CA GLY A 119 11.13 10.81 7.06
C GLY A 119 9.78 10.68 7.73
N ILE A 120 8.82 11.47 7.25
CA ILE A 120 7.42 11.43 7.65
C ILE A 120 6.60 11.37 6.36
N ASN A 121 5.61 10.49 6.33
CA ASN A 121 4.68 10.39 5.22
C ASN A 121 3.26 10.45 5.76
N GLU A 122 2.66 11.64 5.71
CA GLU A 122 1.28 11.90 6.15
C GLU A 122 0.24 11.42 5.13
N SER A 123 0.65 11.12 3.90
CA SER A 123 -0.22 10.56 2.86
C SER A 123 0.21 9.14 2.53
N ASP A 124 -0.48 8.16 3.10
CA ASP A 124 -0.48 6.80 2.57
C ASP A 124 -0.85 6.83 1.09
N SER A 125 -0.04 6.18 0.26
CA SER A 125 0.09 6.54 -1.15
C SER A 125 -1.26 6.41 -1.86
N SER A 126 -1.84 7.55 -2.27
CA SER A 126 -3.21 7.59 -2.82
C SER A 126 -3.36 6.62 -3.99
N PHE A 127 -2.28 6.44 -4.76
CA PHE A 127 -2.21 5.50 -5.86
C PHE A 127 -2.39 4.04 -5.44
N GLU A 128 -1.70 3.57 -4.40
CA GLU A 128 -1.82 2.18 -3.94
C GLU A 128 -3.23 1.88 -3.44
N ARG A 129 -3.83 2.82 -2.69
CA ARG A 129 -5.23 2.71 -2.25
C ARG A 129 -6.19 2.67 -3.42
N ILE A 130 -5.96 3.47 -4.46
CA ILE A 130 -6.74 3.43 -5.69
C ILE A 130 -6.58 2.08 -6.40
N VAL A 131 -5.36 1.56 -6.54
CA VAL A 131 -5.08 0.27 -7.20
C VAL A 131 -5.73 -0.88 -6.43
N LEU A 132 -5.57 -0.92 -5.10
CA LEU A 132 -6.24 -1.89 -4.23
C LEU A 132 -7.76 -1.79 -4.36
N LYS A 133 -8.31 -0.57 -4.37
CA LYS A 133 -9.74 -0.35 -4.51
C LYS A 133 -10.26 -0.78 -5.88
N ILE A 134 -9.53 -0.52 -6.96
CA ILE A 134 -9.87 -1.02 -8.30
C ILE A 134 -9.82 -2.55 -8.31
N HIS A 135 -8.78 -3.16 -7.72
CA HIS A 135 -8.59 -4.61 -7.73
C HIS A 135 -9.67 -5.36 -6.93
N TYR A 136 -9.98 -4.91 -5.71
CA TYR A 136 -10.94 -5.60 -4.82
C TYR A 136 -12.39 -5.17 -5.03
N SER A 137 -12.64 -3.94 -5.44
CA SER A 137 -14.00 -3.37 -5.50
C SER A 137 -14.39 -2.81 -6.85
N LEU A 138 -13.51 -2.80 -7.86
CA LEU A 138 -13.77 -2.14 -9.14
C LEU A 138 -14.22 -0.68 -8.97
N LEU A 139 -13.71 0.02 -7.95
CA LEU A 139 -14.14 1.35 -7.51
C LEU A 139 -15.60 1.47 -7.02
N VAL A 140 -16.33 0.36 -6.87
CA VAL A 140 -17.61 0.35 -6.14
C VAL A 140 -17.33 0.72 -4.69
N ARG A 141 -18.04 1.72 -4.18
CA ARG A 141 -17.93 2.17 -2.79
C ARG A 141 -18.48 1.08 -1.86
N ILE A 142 -17.61 0.18 -1.40
CA ILE A 142 -17.93 -0.75 -0.32
C ILE A 142 -17.40 -0.11 0.96
N GLN A 143 -18.30 0.46 1.75
CA GLN A 143 -18.01 0.86 3.13
C GLN A 143 -17.92 -0.42 3.96
N VAL A 144 -16.72 -0.75 4.45
CA VAL A 144 -16.50 -1.63 5.59
C VAL A 144 -15.62 -0.88 6.56
#